data_AF-A0A2G9GLJ5-F1
#
_entry.id   AF-A0A2G9GLJ5-F1
#
_cell.length_a   1.000
_cell.length_b   1.000
_cell.length_c   1.000
_cell.angle_alpha   90.00
_cell.angle_beta   90.00
_cell.angle_gamma   90.00
#
_symmetry.space_group_name_H-M   'P 1'
#
loop_
_entity.id
_entity.type
_entity.pdbx_description
1 polymer ?
#
loop_
_entity_poly.entity_id
_entity_poly.type
_entity_poly.pdbx_seq_one_letter_code
_entity_poly.pdbx_strand_id
1 'polypeptide(L)'
;MVERGLVQEAKEFFDPRGDYTYGIRRGIGVPEMDEYFRNESLDDATRGKLLTAAMHHIKENTYKLASRQLQNIFKLREQLEGRVHRLDATEAFLKHGVEADKAWKRLVVGPSTKILHCFLSDEDQIVLESTAIMSPANGTRSSIPKWYFISYSIP
;
A
#
# COMPACT_ATOMS: atom_id res chain seq x y z
N MET A 1 11.09 -4.68 -8.10
CA MET A 1 12.09 -4.36 -7.04
C MET A 1 13.29 -5.27 -7.16
N VAL A 2 13.11 -6.59 -7.09
CA VAL A 2 14.21 -7.56 -7.27
C VAL A 2 14.96 -7.37 -8.59
N GLU A 3 14.26 -7.32 -9.72
CA GLU A 3 14.85 -7.05 -11.05
C GLU A 3 15.56 -5.69 -11.15
N ARG A 4 15.31 -4.77 -10.21
CA ARG A 4 15.90 -3.43 -10.19
C ARG A 4 17.03 -3.27 -9.17
N GLY A 5 17.47 -4.36 -8.52
CA GLY A 5 18.65 -4.33 -7.64
C GLY A 5 18.38 -4.50 -6.14
N LEU A 6 17.15 -4.86 -5.72
CA LEU A 6 16.83 -5.01 -4.29
C LEU A 6 17.79 -5.96 -3.54
N VAL A 7 18.22 -7.05 -4.18
CA VAL A 7 19.08 -8.05 -3.52
C VAL A 7 20.46 -7.45 -3.23
N GLN A 8 21.00 -6.66 -4.16
CA GLN A 8 22.28 -5.97 -4.02
C GLN A 8 22.18 -4.90 -2.93
N GLU A 9 21.12 -4.08 -2.96
CA GLU A 9 20.88 -3.05 -1.94
C GLU A 9 20.74 -3.67 -0.54
N ALA A 10 19.95 -4.73 -0.40
CA ALA A 10 19.75 -5.40 0.89
C ALA A 10 21.05 -6.02 1.43
N LYS A 11 21.95 -6.48 0.55
CA LYS A 11 23.24 -7.05 0.93
C LYS A 11 24.16 -6.03 1.60
N GLU A 12 24.10 -4.75 1.20
CA GLU A 12 24.88 -3.68 1.85
C GLU A 12 24.50 -3.49 3.33
N PHE A 13 23.26 -3.83 3.68
CA PHE A 13 22.73 -3.77 5.05
C PHE A 13 22.72 -5.14 5.74
N PHE A 14 23.33 -6.17 5.17
CA PHE A 14 23.47 -7.46 5.83
C PHE A 14 24.56 -7.40 6.90
N ASP A 15 24.23 -7.85 8.11
CA ASP A 15 25.22 -8.11 9.15
C ASP A 15 24.83 -9.41 9.85
N PRO A 16 25.69 -10.45 9.84
CA PRO A 16 25.42 -11.70 10.52
C PRO A 16 25.10 -11.55 12.01
N ARG A 17 25.57 -10.46 12.65
CA ARG A 17 25.33 -10.12 14.07
C ARG A 17 24.42 -8.89 14.23
N GLY A 18 23.82 -8.42 13.13
CA GLY A 18 23.00 -7.23 13.10
C GLY A 18 21.67 -7.42 13.80
N ASP A 19 21.19 -6.35 14.43
CA ASP A 19 19.83 -6.29 14.95
C ASP A 19 18.92 -5.61 13.92
N TYR A 20 17.88 -6.33 13.50
CA TYR A 20 16.91 -5.89 12.49
C TYR A 20 15.65 -5.25 13.11
N THR A 21 15.64 -5.00 14.43
CA THR A 21 14.47 -4.44 15.13
C THR A 21 14.41 -2.91 15.12
N TYR A 22 15.49 -2.22 14.77
CA TYR A 22 15.57 -0.76 14.77
C TYR A 22 16.34 -0.19 13.58
N GLY A 23 16.21 1.13 13.41
CA GLY A 23 16.92 1.88 12.37
C GLY A 23 16.60 1.42 10.95
N ILE A 24 17.55 1.66 10.05
CA ILE A 24 17.41 1.38 8.61
C ILE A 24 17.32 -0.14 8.35
N ARG A 25 17.95 -0.96 9.19
CA ARG A 25 17.95 -2.43 9.10
C ARG A 25 16.56 -3.06 9.28
N ARG A 26 15.59 -2.32 9.84
CA ARG A 26 14.20 -2.74 9.96
C ARG A 26 13.42 -2.65 8.64
N GLY A 27 13.98 -2.02 7.60
CA GLY A 27 13.30 -1.86 6.32
C GLY A 27 12.91 -3.20 5.69
N ILE A 28 11.66 -3.34 5.25
CA ILE A 28 11.18 -4.55 4.56
C ILE A 28 12.06 -4.81 3.32
N GLY A 29 12.58 -6.02 3.22
CA GLY A 29 13.57 -6.43 2.24
C GLY A 29 14.91 -6.79 2.87
N VAL A 30 15.30 -6.15 3.97
CA VAL A 30 16.57 -6.43 4.64
C VAL A 30 16.46 -7.66 5.56
N PRO A 31 15.54 -7.70 6.55
CA PRO A 31 15.40 -8.88 7.41
C PRO A 31 14.97 -10.13 6.64
N GLU A 32 14.11 -9.98 5.64
CA GLU A 32 13.62 -11.11 4.84
C GLU A 32 14.71 -11.76 3.98
N MET A 33 15.78 -11.03 3.63
CA MET A 33 16.90 -11.53 2.85
C MET A 33 18.03 -12.11 3.73
N ASP A 34 17.94 -12.00 5.07
CA ASP A 34 18.99 -12.45 5.99
C ASP A 34 19.31 -13.94 5.82
N GLU A 35 18.28 -14.79 5.77
CA GLU A 35 18.47 -16.25 5.59
C GLU A 35 19.10 -16.57 4.24
N TYR A 36 18.70 -15.87 3.18
CA TYR A 36 19.29 -16.01 1.85
C TYR A 36 20.79 -15.67 1.86
N PHE A 37 21.17 -14.56 2.52
CA PHE A 37 22.56 -14.11 2.59
C PHE A 37 23.45 -14.98 3.48
N ARG A 38 22.91 -15.58 4.56
CA ARG A 38 23.67 -16.52 5.40
C ARG A 38 24.04 -17.80 4.68
N ASN A 39 23.29 -18.16 3.64
CA ASN A 39 23.38 -19.44 2.94
C ASN A 39 23.88 -19.28 1.49
N GLU A 40 24.64 -18.23 1.19
CA GLU A 40 25.15 -17.98 -0.16
C GLU A 40 26.07 -19.07 -0.69
N SER A 41 26.76 -19.80 0.19
CA SER A 41 27.66 -20.89 -0.17
C SER A 41 26.94 -22.21 -0.51
N LEU A 42 25.61 -22.27 -0.38
CA LEU A 42 24.83 -23.45 -0.77
C LEU A 42 24.70 -23.57 -2.30
N ASP A 43 24.27 -24.75 -2.74
CA ASP A 43 23.99 -25.01 -4.15
C ASP A 43 22.89 -24.10 -4.71
N ASP A 44 22.92 -23.89 -6.02
CA ASP A 44 22.04 -22.96 -6.72
C ASP A 44 20.56 -23.28 -6.54
N ALA A 45 20.20 -24.57 -6.43
CA ALA A 45 18.81 -24.97 -6.26
C ALA A 45 18.30 -24.59 -4.86
N THR A 46 19.10 -24.81 -3.83
CA THR A 46 18.76 -24.38 -2.46
C THR A 46 18.71 -22.86 -2.35
N ARG A 47 19.68 -22.16 -2.94
CA ARG A 47 19.75 -20.70 -2.93
C ARG A 47 18.54 -20.06 -3.65
N GLY A 48 18.09 -20.66 -4.76
CA GLY A 48 16.88 -20.23 -5.46
C GLY A 48 15.60 -20.36 -4.62
N LYS A 49 15.50 -21.43 -3.81
CA LYS A 49 14.37 -21.61 -2.88
C LYS A 49 14.35 -20.56 -1.79
N LEU A 50 15.51 -20.29 -1.18
CA LEU A 50 15.63 -19.24 -0.14
C LEU A 50 15.29 -17.86 -0.69
N LEU A 51 15.74 -17.53 -1.91
CA LEU A 51 15.38 -16.26 -2.55
C LEU A 51 13.87 -16.16 -2.78
N THR A 52 13.24 -17.23 -3.25
CA THR A 52 11.78 -17.28 -3.46
C THR A 52 11.02 -17.10 -2.15
N ALA A 53 11.47 -17.75 -1.08
CA ALA A 53 10.90 -17.59 0.26
C ALA A 53 11.04 -16.14 0.77
N ALA A 54 12.23 -15.54 0.64
CA ALA A 54 12.48 -14.15 1.00
C ALA A 54 11.55 -13.20 0.22
N MET A 55 11.40 -13.39 -1.09
CA MET A 55 10.48 -12.60 -1.92
C MET A 55 9.01 -12.75 -1.50
N HIS A 56 8.60 -13.95 -1.09
CA HIS A 56 7.27 -14.18 -0.55
C HIS A 56 7.06 -13.41 0.75
N HIS A 57 8.02 -13.47 1.69
CA HIS A 57 7.94 -12.73 2.95
C HIS A 57 7.94 -11.22 2.76
N ILE A 58 8.71 -10.68 1.79
CA ILE A 58 8.66 -9.25 1.44
C ILE A 58 7.25 -8.84 1.02
N LYS A 59 6.61 -9.62 0.14
CA LYS A 59 5.24 -9.35 -0.32
C LYS A 59 4.25 -9.42 0.85
N GLU A 60 4.35 -10.45 1.69
CA GLU A 60 3.47 -10.65 2.83
C GLU A 60 3.60 -9.52 3.87
N ASN A 61 4.83 -9.14 4.23
CA ASN A 61 5.09 -8.08 5.19
C ASN A 61 4.70 -6.71 4.64
N THR A 62 4.89 -6.46 3.33
CA THR A 62 4.40 -5.24 2.67
C THR A 62 2.88 -5.15 2.72
N TYR A 63 2.17 -6.26 2.46
CA TYR A 63 0.72 -6.32 2.57
C TYR A 63 0.23 -6.06 4.00
N LYS A 64 0.86 -6.69 5.00
CA LYS A 64 0.57 -6.45 6.42
C LYS A 64 0.80 -4.99 6.81
N LEU A 65 1.90 -4.39 6.34
CA LEU A 65 2.20 -2.98 6.58
C LEU A 65 1.13 -2.07 5.98
N ALA A 66 0.77 -2.27 4.71
CA ALA A 66 -0.28 -1.49 4.04
C ALA A 66 -1.63 -1.61 4.76
N SER A 67 -1.99 -2.81 5.20
CA SER A 67 -3.22 -3.05 5.97
C SER A 67 -3.22 -2.30 7.31
N ARG A 68 -2.10 -2.30 8.04
CA ARG A 68 -1.95 -1.55 9.29
C ARG A 68 -1.97 -0.04 9.06
N GLN A 69 -1.32 0.44 8.00
CA GLN A 69 -1.35 1.86 7.62
C GLN A 69 -2.78 2.31 7.35
N LEU A 70 -3.57 1.52 6.62
CA LEU A 70 -4.98 1.82 6.37
C LEU A 70 -5.79 1.90 7.66
N GLN A 71 -5.62 0.93 8.58
CA GLN A 71 -6.27 0.95 9.89
C GLN A 71 -5.89 2.20 10.71
N ASN A 72 -4.61 2.58 10.70
CA ASN A 72 -4.14 3.78 11.39
C ASN A 72 -4.71 5.06 10.79
N ILE A 73 -4.81 5.15 9.45
CA ILE A 73 -5.43 6.28 8.76
C ILE A 73 -6.91 6.41 9.13
N PHE A 74 -7.65 5.29 9.24
CA PHE A 74 -9.04 5.34 9.68
C PHE A 74 -9.19 5.90 11.10
N LYS A 75 -8.34 5.44 12.04
CA LYS A 75 -8.32 6.00 13.40
C LYS A 75 -7.98 7.50 13.41
N LEU A 76 -6.99 7.92 12.62
CA LEU A 76 -6.63 9.33 12.50
C LEU A 76 -7.78 10.16 11.91
N ARG A 77 -8.52 9.63 10.93
CA ARG A 77 -9.69 10.31 10.35
C ARG A 77 -10.80 10.55 11.37
N GLU A 78 -11.04 9.58 12.26
CA GLU A 78 -11.99 9.73 13.37
C GLU A 78 -11.53 10.82 14.35
N GLN A 79 -10.25 10.82 14.72
CA GLN A 79 -9.66 11.81 15.64
C GLN A 79 -9.63 13.23 15.07
N LEU A 80 -9.45 13.37 13.75
CA LEU A 80 -9.40 14.66 13.07
C LEU A 80 -10.78 15.17 12.66
N GLU A 81 -11.86 14.56 13.15
CA GLU A 81 -13.25 14.96 12.88
C GLU A 81 -13.55 15.04 11.38
N GLY A 82 -12.97 14.13 10.59
CA GLY A 82 -13.20 14.11 9.14
C GLY A 82 -12.47 15.19 8.35
N ARG A 83 -11.57 15.99 8.94
CA ARG A 83 -10.69 16.96 8.25
C ARG A 83 -9.60 16.33 7.36
N VAL A 84 -9.82 15.08 6.94
CA VAL A 84 -8.95 14.32 6.04
C VAL A 84 -9.72 14.08 4.74
N HIS A 85 -9.26 14.71 3.67
CA HIS A 85 -9.84 14.54 2.34
C HIS A 85 -9.32 13.25 1.68
N ARG A 86 -10.23 12.31 1.37
CA ARG A 86 -9.88 11.08 0.65
C ARG A 86 -9.79 11.35 -0.86
N LEU A 87 -8.68 10.96 -1.46
CA LEU A 87 -8.48 10.90 -2.90
C LEU A 87 -8.42 9.43 -3.33
N ASP A 88 -9.29 9.02 -4.24
CA ASP A 88 -9.35 7.62 -4.67
C ASP A 88 -8.51 7.39 -5.93
N ALA A 89 -7.32 6.82 -5.74
CA ALA A 89 -6.40 6.49 -6.82
C ALA A 89 -6.63 5.09 -7.43
N THR A 90 -7.65 4.33 -6.98
CA THR A 90 -7.83 2.92 -7.34
C THR A 90 -7.86 2.71 -8.86
N GLU A 91 -8.60 3.54 -9.60
CA GLU A 91 -8.68 3.45 -11.06
C GLU A 91 -7.31 3.67 -11.73
N ALA A 92 -6.48 4.56 -11.20
CA ALA A 92 -5.15 4.81 -11.73
C ALA A 92 -4.23 3.60 -11.56
N PHE A 93 -4.35 2.88 -10.43
CA PHE A 93 -3.59 1.65 -10.19
C PHE A 93 -4.09 0.43 -10.98
N LEU A 94 -5.38 0.39 -11.33
CA LEU A 94 -5.96 -0.68 -12.15
C LEU A 94 -5.69 -0.52 -13.66
N LYS A 95 -5.35 0.69 -14.09
CA LYS A 95 -5.02 1.01 -15.49
C LYS A 95 -3.51 0.96 -15.73
N HIS A 96 -3.11 1.04 -17.00
CA HIS A 96 -1.71 1.06 -17.41
C HIS A 96 -1.42 2.18 -18.41
N GLY A 97 -0.17 2.64 -18.42
CA GLY A 97 0.33 3.67 -19.33
C GLY A 97 -0.51 4.95 -19.29
N VAL A 98 -0.79 5.50 -20.47
CA VAL A 98 -1.49 6.78 -20.65
C VAL A 98 -2.86 6.82 -19.94
N GLU A 99 -3.56 5.69 -19.87
CA GLU A 99 -4.88 5.63 -19.22
C GLU A 99 -4.77 5.71 -17.68
N ALA A 100 -3.70 5.17 -17.10
CA ALA A 100 -3.39 5.36 -15.69
C ALA A 100 -3.08 6.83 -15.38
N ASP A 101 -2.27 7.47 -16.23
CA ASP A 101 -1.90 8.88 -16.06
C ASP A 101 -3.12 9.81 -16.15
N LYS A 102 -4.03 9.54 -17.10
CA LYS A 102 -5.30 10.28 -17.22
C LYS A 102 -6.17 10.09 -15.98
N ALA A 103 -6.30 8.85 -15.48
CA ALA A 103 -7.06 8.57 -14.26
C ALA A 103 -6.44 9.27 -13.04
N TRP A 104 -5.11 9.23 -12.89
CA TRP A 104 -4.38 9.92 -11.82
C TRP A 104 -4.62 11.43 -11.84
N LYS A 105 -4.46 12.06 -13.02
CA LYS A 105 -4.71 13.50 -13.18
C LYS A 105 -6.13 13.88 -12.79
N ARG A 106 -7.12 13.10 -13.21
CA ARG A 106 -8.54 13.36 -12.96
C ARG A 106 -8.96 13.11 -11.51
N LEU A 107 -8.48 12.03 -10.89
CA LEU A 107 -8.96 11.56 -9.58
C LEU A 107 -8.10 12.01 -8.39
N VAL A 108 -6.82 12.32 -8.62
CA VAL A 108 -5.88 12.70 -7.56
C VAL A 108 -5.44 14.14 -7.73
N VAL A 109 -4.79 14.49 -8.85
CA VAL A 109 -4.18 15.83 -9.03
C VAL A 109 -5.21 16.94 -9.09
N GLY A 110 -6.25 16.79 -9.90
CA GLY A 110 -7.31 17.81 -10.02
C GLY A 110 -7.99 18.10 -8.67
N PRO A 111 -8.53 17.08 -7.99
CA PRO A 111 -9.13 17.27 -6.68
C PRO A 111 -8.17 17.79 -5.60
N SER A 112 -6.93 17.28 -5.52
CA SER A 112 -5.96 17.75 -4.52
C SER A 112 -5.61 19.22 -4.70
N THR A 113 -5.46 19.68 -5.94
CA THR A 113 -5.16 21.08 -6.26
C THR A 113 -6.31 21.99 -5.85
N LYS A 114 -7.56 21.58 -6.08
CA LYS A 114 -8.75 22.33 -5.64
C LYS A 114 -8.82 22.44 -4.11
N ILE A 115 -8.61 21.32 -3.40
CA ILE A 115 -8.57 21.30 -1.93
C ILE A 115 -7.50 22.26 -1.42
N LEU A 116 -6.29 22.23 -2.00
CA LEU A 116 -5.21 23.12 -1.61
C LEU A 116 -5.54 24.60 -1.89
N HIS A 117 -6.16 24.90 -3.03
CA HIS A 117 -6.58 26.26 -3.34
C HIS A 117 -7.59 26.80 -2.31
N CYS A 118 -8.59 26.00 -1.94
CA CYS A 118 -9.56 26.36 -0.91
C CYS A 118 -8.87 26.58 0.45
N PHE A 119 -7.92 25.71 0.82
CA PHE A 119 -7.16 25.83 2.05
C PHE A 119 -6.32 27.11 2.13
N LEU A 120 -5.69 27.51 1.03
CA LEU A 120 -4.81 28.69 1.00
C LEU A 120 -5.55 30.03 0.88
N SER A 121 -6.81 30.03 0.45
CA SER A 121 -7.53 31.26 0.11
C SER A 121 -8.32 31.89 1.27
N ASP A 122 -8.15 31.42 2.51
CA ASP A 122 -8.93 31.85 3.70
C ASP A 122 -10.46 31.87 3.49
N GLU A 123 -10.98 31.12 2.50
CA GLU A 123 -12.41 30.88 2.37
C GLU A 123 -12.80 29.75 3.33
N ASP A 124 -12.92 30.10 4.61
CA ASP A 124 -13.54 29.26 5.61
C ASP A 124 -14.98 28.91 5.20
N GLN A 125 -15.22 27.60 5.06
CA GLN A 125 -16.50 26.91 5.22
C GLN A 125 -17.69 27.33 4.34
N ILE A 126 -17.61 27.17 3.02
CA ILE A 126 -18.84 27.10 2.20
C ILE A 126 -18.77 25.93 1.20
N VAL A 127 -19.43 24.83 1.58
CA VAL A 127 -19.99 23.77 0.70
C VAL A 127 -19.01 22.75 0.10
N LEU A 128 -18.73 21.68 0.86
CA LEU A 128 -18.45 20.35 0.30
C LEU A 128 -19.37 19.26 0.90
N GLU A 129 -20.53 19.65 1.44
CA GLU A 129 -21.55 18.71 1.96
C GLU A 129 -22.56 18.22 0.89
N SER A 130 -22.54 18.73 -0.34
CA SER A 130 -23.59 18.43 -1.34
C SER A 130 -23.32 17.24 -2.28
N THR A 131 -22.56 16.22 -1.89
CA THR A 131 -22.64 14.90 -2.59
C THR A 131 -23.32 13.80 -1.78
N ALA A 132 -23.94 14.13 -0.65
CA ALA A 132 -24.98 13.32 -0.06
C ALA A 132 -26.34 13.75 -0.64
N ILE A 133 -26.86 12.98 -1.60
CA ILE A 133 -28.27 12.63 -1.87
C ILE A 133 -28.33 12.20 -3.34
N MET A 134 -28.33 10.88 -3.56
CA MET A 134 -29.37 10.18 -4.33
C MET A 134 -29.35 8.71 -3.90
N SER A 135 -30.05 8.39 -2.80
CA SER A 135 -30.63 7.06 -2.61
C SER A 135 -32.07 7.10 -3.13
N PRO A 136 -32.51 6.13 -3.95
CA PRO A 136 -33.90 5.73 -3.95
C PRO A 136 -34.12 4.67 -2.86
N ALA A 137 -35.11 4.90 -2.01
CA ALA A 137 -35.55 3.95 -0.99
C ALA A 137 -36.41 2.83 -1.59
N ASN A 138 -36.33 1.69 -0.88
CA ASN A 138 -37.22 0.52 -0.84
C ASN A 138 -37.04 -0.64 -1.82
N GLY A 139 -36.71 -1.78 -1.21
CA GLY A 139 -36.76 -3.13 -1.77
C GLY A 139 -36.04 -4.11 -0.85
N THR A 140 -36.75 -4.62 0.16
CA THR A 140 -36.29 -5.63 1.12
C THR A 140 -35.68 -6.86 0.42
N ARG A 141 -34.42 -7.18 0.72
CA ARG A 141 -33.92 -8.55 0.92
C ARG A 141 -32.55 -8.52 1.56
N SER A 142 -32.49 -9.08 2.76
CA SER A 142 -31.28 -9.51 3.45
C SER A 142 -30.36 -10.27 2.49
N SER A 143 -29.19 -9.71 2.20
CA SER A 143 -28.04 -10.43 1.68
C SER A 143 -26.78 -9.69 2.10
N ILE A 144 -26.18 -10.21 3.17
CA ILE A 144 -24.84 -9.88 3.65
C ILE A 144 -23.88 -9.90 2.45
N PRO A 145 -23.10 -8.84 2.18
CA PRO A 145 -22.13 -8.90 1.10
C PRO A 145 -21.02 -9.91 1.47
N LYS A 146 -21.00 -11.02 0.74
CA LYS A 146 -19.89 -11.97 0.71
C LYS A 146 -18.64 -11.20 0.24
N TRP A 147 -17.74 -10.91 1.16
CA TRP A 147 -16.36 -10.60 0.82
C TRP A 147 -15.77 -11.85 0.18
N TYR A 148 -15.56 -11.81 -1.14
CA TYR A 148 -14.78 -12.83 -1.83
C TYR A 148 -13.36 -12.79 -1.30
N PHE A 149 -13.03 -13.78 -0.46
CA PHE A 149 -11.66 -14.24 -0.28
C PHE A 149 -11.19 -14.74 -1.64
N ILE A 150 -10.42 -13.93 -2.36
CA ILE A 150 -9.58 -14.45 -3.45
C ILE A 150 -8.35 -15.04 -2.76
N SER A 151 -8.48 -16.30 -2.36
CA SER A 151 -7.34 -17.18 -2.14
C SER A 151 -6.67 -17.38 -3.50
N TYR A 152 -5.56 -16.68 -3.75
CA TYR A 152 -4.65 -17.11 -4.79
C TYR A 152 -3.94 -18.36 -4.31
N SER A 153 -4.38 -19.52 -4.80
CA SER A 153 -3.55 -20.71 -4.90
C SER A 153 -2.40 -20.38 -5.85
N ILE A 154 -1.17 -20.51 -5.34
CA ILE A 154 0.06 -20.41 -6.12
C ILE A 154 0.41 -21.84 -6.57
N PRO A 155 0.76 -22.07 -7.85
CA PRO A 155 1.39 -23.32 -8.28
C PRO A 155 2.84 -23.43 -7.79
#